data_AF-A0A3D0DHR1-F1
#
_entry.id   AF-A0A3D0DHR1-F1
#
_cell.length_a   1.000
_cell.length_b   1.000
_cell.length_c   1.000
_cell.angle_alpha   90.00
_cell.angle_beta   90.00
_cell.angle_gamma   90.00
#
_symmetry.space_group_name_H-M   'P 1'
#
loop_
_entity.id
_entity.type
_entity.pdbx_description
1 polymer ?
#
loop_
_entity_poly.entity_id
_entity_poly.type
_entity_poly.pdbx_seq_one_letter_code
_entity_poly.pdbx_strand_id
1 'polypeptide(L)'
;MTKKIFLIAAILIIVLYALLLIPGKDAVIKINFSRKPFVWNQDDRWLELERNFKLAKDEGCQSLSSQYLTELGQGNSLLDSLSLISFNPDASLYRRLEYNTFSLAIITAACPNYLANLQEFTIKLRKEVKRQSVNWDMTSDSAQVITYRLLYGARAALEEVMLQVAIDSLPPLLNCNDEPSSTPFTRILGVTIHSGDILISRGGAATSALIARGSDYQGNFSHAALVYVDPKTNLASIIESHIERGVTVSSLESYLKDKKLRVMILRLRHDLPLLI
;
A
#
# COMPACT_ATOMS: atom_id res chain seq x y z
N MET A 1 53.19 -9.71 -47.74
CA MET A 1 52.03 -8.77 -47.69
C MET A 1 51.07 -9.06 -46.53
N THR A 2 50.79 -10.34 -46.25
CA THR A 2 49.86 -10.84 -45.21
C THR A 2 50.20 -10.44 -43.76
N LYS A 3 51.48 -10.42 -43.35
CA LYS A 3 51.87 -10.03 -41.98
C LYS A 3 51.56 -8.57 -41.64
N LYS A 4 51.66 -7.64 -42.61
CA LYS A 4 51.31 -6.22 -42.40
C LYS A 4 49.80 -6.04 -42.18
N ILE A 5 48.98 -6.79 -42.92
CA ILE A 5 47.52 -6.73 -42.79
C ILE A 5 47.07 -7.23 -41.41
N PHE A 6 47.67 -8.33 -40.92
CA PHE A 6 47.40 -8.86 -39.58
C PHE A 6 47.80 -7.88 -38.47
N LEU A 7 48.97 -7.23 -38.60
CA LEU A 7 49.41 -6.25 -37.62
C LEU A 7 48.47 -5.03 -37.55
N ILE A 8 48.03 -4.55 -38.71
CA ILE A 8 47.08 -3.42 -38.79
C ILE A 8 45.73 -3.80 -38.17
N ALA A 9 45.21 -5.00 -38.47
CA ALA A 9 43.96 -5.48 -37.88
C ALA A 9 44.05 -5.62 -36.35
N ALA A 10 45.16 -6.15 -35.83
CA ALA A 10 45.39 -6.28 -34.40
C ALA A 10 45.44 -4.92 -33.70
N ILE A 11 46.14 -3.95 -34.28
CA ILE A 11 46.18 -2.57 -33.76
C ILE A 11 44.79 -1.95 -33.77
N LEU A 12 44.01 -2.16 -34.83
CA LEU A 12 42.66 -1.61 -34.94
C LEU A 12 41.72 -2.18 -33.87
N ILE A 13 41.81 -3.48 -33.58
CA ILE A 13 41.05 -4.13 -32.51
C ILE A 13 41.47 -3.60 -31.15
N ILE A 14 42.77 -3.41 -30.89
CA ILE A 14 43.27 -2.86 -29.62
C ILE A 14 42.76 -1.42 -29.44
N VAL A 15 42.81 -0.60 -30.49
CA VAL A 15 42.31 0.78 -30.45
C VAL A 15 40.79 0.81 -30.23
N LEU A 16 40.03 -0.06 -30.93
CA LEU A 16 38.59 -0.16 -30.74
C LEU A 16 38.23 -0.61 -29.31
N TYR A 17 38.98 -1.58 -28.77
CA TYR A 17 38.82 -2.03 -27.39
C TYR A 17 39.15 -0.92 -26.39
N ALA A 18 40.25 -0.20 -26.60
CA ALA A 18 40.62 0.94 -25.76
C ALA A 18 39.57 2.07 -25.81
N LEU A 19 38.93 2.30 -26.96
CA LEU A 19 37.81 3.24 -27.10
C LEU A 19 36.57 2.78 -26.35
N LEU A 20 36.25 1.47 -26.36
CA LEU A 20 35.13 0.90 -25.61
C LEU A 20 35.35 0.91 -24.09
N LEU A 21 36.60 1.04 -23.63
CA LEU A 21 36.95 1.22 -22.22
C LEU A 21 36.80 2.68 -21.75
N ILE A 22 36.57 3.65 -22.65
CA ILE A 22 36.25 5.03 -22.25
C ILE A 22 34.84 5.01 -21.67
N PRO A 23 34.66 5.30 -20.37
CA PRO A 23 33.33 5.38 -19.78
C PRO A 23 32.53 6.43 -20.56
N GLY A 24 31.31 6.08 -20.98
CA GLY A 24 30.38 7.08 -21.49
C GLY A 24 30.22 8.20 -20.46
N LYS A 25 29.99 9.43 -20.90
CA LYS A 25 29.67 10.53 -19.97
C LYS A 25 28.50 10.08 -19.10
N ASP A 26 28.68 10.12 -17.78
CA ASP A 26 27.58 9.90 -16.85
C ASP A 26 26.41 10.78 -17.28
N ALA A 27 25.24 10.17 -17.42
CA ALA A 27 24.03 10.93 -17.62
C ALA A 27 23.91 11.86 -16.41
N VAL A 28 23.99 13.17 -16.64
CA VAL A 28 23.68 14.15 -15.60
C VAL A 28 22.18 14.06 -15.39
N ILE A 29 21.78 13.18 -14.48
CA ILE A 29 20.40 13.10 -14.02
C ILE A 29 20.17 14.39 -13.25
N LYS A 30 19.46 15.34 -13.88
CA LYS A 30 18.90 16.48 -13.16
C LYS A 30 17.80 15.93 -12.25
N ILE A 31 18.18 15.51 -11.05
CA ILE A 31 17.23 15.13 -10.01
C ILE A 31 16.51 16.41 -9.61
N ASN A 32 15.24 16.52 -9.98
CA ASN A 32 14.40 17.62 -9.56
C ASN A 32 13.97 17.35 -8.11
N PHE A 33 14.75 17.84 -7.14
CA PHE A 33 14.44 17.76 -5.70
C PHE A 33 13.24 18.62 -5.27
N SER A 34 12.32 18.95 -6.18
CA SER A 34 11.24 19.89 -5.90
C SER A 34 10.17 19.33 -4.96
N ARG A 35 10.09 18.00 -4.80
CA ARG A 35 9.12 17.37 -3.89
C ARG A 35 9.71 17.18 -2.50
N LYS A 36 8.97 17.63 -1.49
CA LYS A 36 9.32 17.45 -0.09
C LYS A 36 8.65 16.17 0.43
N PRO A 37 9.34 15.35 1.22
CA PRO A 37 8.71 14.22 1.90
C PRO A 37 7.54 14.68 2.76
N PHE A 38 6.50 13.86 2.81
CA PHE A 38 5.35 14.08 3.68
C PHE A 38 5.78 14.04 5.14
N VAL A 39 5.33 15.03 5.90
CA VAL A 39 5.49 15.11 7.35
C VAL A 39 4.13 15.34 7.99
N TRP A 40 3.85 14.66 9.09
CA TRP A 40 2.59 14.85 9.80
C TRP A 40 2.54 16.21 10.50
N ASN A 41 3.60 16.57 11.24
CA ASN A 41 3.71 17.79 12.07
C ASN A 41 2.44 18.06 12.90
N GLN A 42 1.96 17.06 13.64
CA GLN A 42 0.78 17.15 14.49
C GLN A 42 1.06 16.68 15.93
N ASP A 43 2.21 17.06 16.48
CA ASP A 43 2.66 16.58 17.80
C ASP A 43 1.63 16.88 18.91
N ASP A 44 1.04 18.07 18.89
CA ASP A 44 -0.03 18.43 19.83
C ASP A 44 -1.24 17.50 19.74
N ARG A 45 -1.62 17.12 18.50
CA ARG A 45 -2.71 16.17 18.26
C ARG A 45 -2.33 14.77 18.77
N TRP A 46 -1.09 14.33 18.56
CA TRP A 46 -0.63 13.04 19.06
C TRP A 46 -0.64 12.98 20.59
N LEU A 47 -0.19 14.05 21.24
CA LEU A 47 -0.27 14.19 22.69
C LEU A 47 -1.72 14.23 23.20
N GLU A 48 -2.62 14.86 22.45
CA GLU A 48 -4.05 14.87 22.76
C GLU A 48 -4.67 13.47 22.65
N LEU A 49 -4.41 12.74 21.56
CA LEU A 49 -4.90 11.38 21.35
C LEU A 49 -4.44 10.44 22.48
N GLU A 50 -3.18 10.53 22.89
CA GLU A 50 -2.61 9.76 24.00
C GLU A 50 -3.30 10.08 25.34
N ARG A 51 -3.58 11.36 25.62
CA ARG A 51 -4.33 11.75 26.83
C ARG A 51 -5.76 11.20 26.79
N ASN A 52 -6.45 11.36 25.66
CA ASN A 52 -7.82 10.91 25.49
C ASN A 52 -7.93 9.39 25.60
N PHE A 53 -6.92 8.63 25.14
CA PHE A 53 -6.84 7.19 25.34
C PHE A 53 -6.77 6.80 26.81
N LYS A 54 -5.90 7.46 27.59
CA LYS A 54 -5.78 7.18 29.03
C LYS A 54 -7.08 7.44 29.76
N LEU A 55 -7.71 8.59 29.48
CA LEU A 55 -9.02 8.94 30.05
C LEU A 55 -10.09 7.92 29.67
N ALA A 56 -10.19 7.56 28.39
CA ALA A 56 -11.15 6.57 27.90
C ALA A 56 -10.96 5.19 28.59
N LYS A 57 -9.70 4.79 28.81
CA LYS A 57 -9.39 3.53 29.51
C LYS A 57 -9.88 3.55 30.96
N ASP A 58 -9.77 4.69 31.63
CA ASP A 58 -10.21 4.87 33.02
C ASP A 58 -11.74 4.98 33.15
N GLU A 59 -12.43 5.56 32.17
CA GLU A 59 -13.91 5.70 32.15
C GLU A 59 -14.66 4.38 31.96
N GLY A 60 -14.06 3.44 31.22
CA GLY A 60 -14.63 2.13 30.93
C GLY A 60 -15.70 2.12 29.83
N CYS A 61 -15.92 0.93 29.25
CA CYS A 61 -16.66 0.79 28.00
C CYS A 61 -18.15 1.08 28.07
N GLN A 62 -18.78 0.87 29.23
CA GLN A 62 -20.19 1.18 29.41
C GLN A 62 -20.44 2.70 29.29
N SER A 63 -19.57 3.51 29.90
CA SER A 63 -19.63 4.97 29.89
C SER A 63 -19.40 5.52 28.48
N LEU A 64 -18.46 4.94 27.75
CA LEU A 64 -18.07 5.37 26.40
C LEU A 64 -19.05 4.97 25.29
N SER A 65 -19.99 4.04 25.56
CA SER A 65 -20.86 3.46 24.53
C SER A 65 -21.67 4.51 23.76
N SER A 66 -22.23 5.51 24.44
CA SER A 66 -23.03 6.57 23.80
C SER A 66 -22.17 7.46 22.88
N GLN A 67 -20.98 7.85 23.36
CA GLN A 67 -20.03 8.63 22.58
C GLN A 67 -19.56 7.84 21.35
N TYR A 68 -19.21 6.57 21.55
CA TYR A 68 -18.81 5.67 20.47
C TYR A 68 -19.87 5.58 19.36
N LEU A 69 -21.13 5.32 19.72
CA LEU A 69 -22.22 5.21 18.76
C LEU A 69 -22.46 6.53 18.00
N THR A 70 -22.31 7.65 18.69
CA THR A 70 -22.42 8.99 18.07
C THR A 70 -21.30 9.21 17.06
N GLU A 71 -20.04 8.97 17.45
CA GLU A 71 -18.89 9.10 16.56
C GLU A 71 -19.00 8.15 15.36
N LEU A 72 -19.41 6.90 15.57
CA LEU A 72 -19.57 5.93 14.50
C LEU A 72 -20.68 6.35 13.51
N GLY A 73 -21.80 6.85 14.03
CA GLY A 73 -22.89 7.38 13.22
C GLY A 73 -22.48 8.60 12.38
N GLN A 74 -21.72 9.52 12.96
CA GLN A 74 -21.18 10.67 12.25
C GLN A 74 -20.20 10.25 11.15
N GLY A 75 -19.26 9.35 11.47
CA GLY A 75 -18.32 8.81 10.50
C GLY A 75 -19.02 8.14 9.32
N ASN A 76 -20.00 7.28 9.60
CA ASN A 76 -20.78 6.61 8.56
C ASN A 76 -21.54 7.61 7.69
N SER A 77 -22.13 8.65 8.26
CA SER A 77 -22.81 9.71 7.50
C SER A 77 -21.87 10.48 6.57
N LEU A 78 -20.62 10.72 7.00
CA LEU A 78 -19.59 11.32 6.15
C LEU A 78 -19.20 10.38 5.01
N LEU A 79 -19.07 9.07 5.27
CA LEU A 79 -18.79 8.06 4.24
C LEU A 79 -19.95 7.90 3.25
N ASP A 80 -21.20 7.97 3.71
CA ASP A 80 -22.38 7.91 2.85
C ASP A 80 -22.44 9.13 1.93
N SER A 81 -22.09 10.32 2.46
CA SER A 81 -21.93 11.53 1.62
C SER A 81 -20.89 11.31 0.53
N LEU A 82 -19.76 10.67 0.86
CA LEU A 82 -18.74 10.29 -0.12
C LEU A 82 -19.23 9.26 -1.13
N SER A 83 -20.24 8.43 -0.86
CA SER A 83 -20.77 7.51 -1.88
C SER A 83 -21.70 8.18 -2.89
N LEU A 84 -22.34 9.29 -2.50
CA LEU A 84 -23.37 9.97 -3.31
C LEU A 84 -22.79 11.08 -4.20
N ILE A 85 -21.80 11.82 -3.70
CA ILE A 85 -21.31 13.04 -4.34
C ILE A 85 -19.80 12.95 -4.51
N SER A 86 -19.28 13.45 -5.64
CA SER A 86 -17.85 13.60 -5.87
C SER A 86 -17.33 14.87 -5.18
N PHE A 87 -16.23 14.76 -4.44
CA PHE A 87 -15.60 15.90 -3.77
C PHE A 87 -14.20 16.14 -4.31
N ASN A 88 -13.78 17.41 -4.31
CA ASN A 88 -12.41 17.78 -4.57
C ASN A 88 -11.50 17.39 -3.38
N PRO A 89 -10.21 17.10 -3.61
CA PRO A 89 -9.27 16.71 -2.55
C PRO A 89 -9.22 17.67 -1.35
N ASP A 90 -9.46 18.96 -1.58
CA ASP A 90 -9.41 20.01 -0.55
C ASP A 90 -10.70 20.15 0.29
N ALA A 91 -11.71 19.30 0.03
CA ALA A 91 -12.97 19.34 0.76
C ALA A 91 -12.75 19.14 2.26
N SER A 92 -13.33 20.03 3.08
CA SER A 92 -13.24 19.97 4.55
C SER A 92 -13.80 18.68 5.15
N LEU A 93 -14.65 17.97 4.40
CA LEU A 93 -15.17 16.65 4.76
C LEU A 93 -14.05 15.65 5.05
N TYR A 94 -12.95 15.65 4.29
CA TYR A 94 -11.87 14.70 4.50
C TYR A 94 -11.11 14.91 5.81
N ARG A 95 -10.94 16.18 6.22
CA ARG A 95 -10.36 16.49 7.54
C ARG A 95 -11.26 16.05 8.69
N ARG A 96 -12.58 16.23 8.54
CA ARG A 96 -13.57 15.74 9.53
C ARG A 96 -13.55 14.21 9.62
N LEU A 97 -13.46 13.54 8.47
CA LEU A 97 -13.39 12.09 8.39
C LEU A 97 -12.11 11.55 9.03
N GLU A 98 -10.97 12.19 8.81
CA GLU A 98 -9.71 11.86 9.49
C GLU A 98 -9.82 12.05 11.01
N TYR A 99 -10.37 13.18 11.46
CA TYR A 99 -10.59 13.44 12.88
C TYR A 99 -11.45 12.35 13.53
N ASN A 100 -12.61 12.08 12.95
CA ASN A 100 -13.52 11.04 13.41
C ASN A 100 -12.87 9.65 13.40
N THR A 101 -12.04 9.33 12.40
CA THR A 101 -11.30 8.06 12.35
C THR A 101 -10.38 7.88 13.57
N PHE A 102 -9.62 8.91 13.93
CA PHE A 102 -8.75 8.82 15.11
C PHE A 102 -9.53 8.84 16.42
N SER A 103 -10.62 9.61 16.52
CA SER A 103 -11.50 9.57 17.70
C SER A 103 -12.11 8.18 17.91
N LEU A 104 -12.61 7.56 16.85
CA LEU A 104 -13.11 6.17 16.88
C LEU A 104 -12.02 5.18 17.30
N ALA A 105 -10.81 5.34 16.77
CA ALA A 105 -9.69 4.50 17.13
C ALA A 105 -9.33 4.61 18.62
N ILE A 106 -9.36 5.81 19.20
CA ILE A 106 -9.12 5.99 20.64
C ILE A 106 -10.14 5.24 21.50
N ILE A 107 -11.43 5.42 21.22
CA ILE A 107 -12.48 4.74 21.99
C ILE A 107 -12.38 3.23 21.81
N THR A 108 -12.09 2.76 20.58
CA THR A 108 -11.92 1.33 20.28
C THR A 108 -10.67 0.75 20.94
N ALA A 109 -9.58 1.49 21.04
CA ALA A 109 -8.37 1.07 21.74
C ALA A 109 -8.64 0.85 23.24
N ALA A 110 -9.44 1.74 23.85
CA ALA A 110 -9.88 1.58 25.24
C ALA A 110 -10.89 0.42 25.39
N CYS A 111 -11.69 0.18 24.36
CA CYS A 111 -12.78 -0.80 24.33
C CYS A 111 -12.69 -1.75 23.12
N PRO A 112 -11.83 -2.79 23.21
CA PRO A 112 -11.59 -3.78 22.16
C PRO A 112 -12.82 -4.45 21.53
N ASN A 113 -13.94 -4.50 22.26
CA ASN A 113 -15.20 -5.07 21.76
C ASN A 113 -15.75 -4.33 20.52
N TYR A 114 -15.26 -3.12 20.24
CA TYR A 114 -15.62 -2.34 19.05
C TYR A 114 -14.68 -2.56 17.84
N LEU A 115 -13.66 -3.42 17.94
CA LEU A 115 -12.65 -3.62 16.90
C LEU A 115 -13.27 -3.98 15.53
N ALA A 116 -14.25 -4.88 15.51
CA ALA A 116 -14.90 -5.31 14.27
C ALA A 116 -15.55 -4.13 13.52
N ASN A 117 -16.26 -3.27 14.23
CA ASN A 117 -16.87 -2.08 13.66
C ASN A 117 -15.84 -1.07 13.14
N LEU A 118 -14.70 -0.89 13.85
CA LEU A 118 -13.61 -0.05 13.36
C LEU A 118 -12.98 -0.64 12.09
N GLN A 119 -12.81 -1.96 12.01
CA GLN A 119 -12.34 -2.64 10.81
C GLN A 119 -13.28 -2.39 9.63
N GLU A 120 -14.58 -2.61 9.81
CA GLU A 120 -15.59 -2.32 8.78
C GLU A 120 -15.58 -0.86 8.33
N PHE A 121 -15.51 0.07 9.29
CA PHE A 121 -15.42 1.50 9.01
C PHE A 121 -14.17 1.86 8.18
N THR A 122 -12.99 1.36 8.57
CA THR A 122 -11.74 1.63 7.83
C THR A 122 -11.72 0.99 6.44
N ILE A 123 -12.35 -0.19 6.26
CA ILE A 123 -12.54 -0.80 4.94
C ILE A 123 -13.43 0.09 4.06
N LYS A 124 -14.58 0.55 4.58
CA LYS A 124 -15.50 1.44 3.87
C LYS A 124 -14.83 2.78 3.51
N LEU A 125 -14.09 3.36 4.46
CA LEU A 125 -13.27 4.55 4.22
C LEU A 125 -12.27 4.35 3.09
N ARG A 126 -11.51 3.25 3.12
CA ARG A 126 -10.55 2.92 2.05
C ARG A 126 -11.24 2.80 0.70
N LYS A 127 -12.40 2.13 0.65
CA LYS A 127 -13.20 1.98 -0.57
C LYS A 127 -13.63 3.33 -1.14
N GLU A 128 -14.25 4.19 -0.32
CA GLU A 128 -14.77 5.47 -0.79
C GLU A 128 -13.66 6.46 -1.16
N VAL A 129 -12.57 6.52 -0.39
CA VAL A 129 -11.41 7.36 -0.74
C VAL A 129 -10.81 6.91 -2.08
N LYS A 130 -10.64 5.60 -2.30
CA LYS A 130 -10.17 5.09 -3.60
C LYS A 130 -11.13 5.46 -4.73
N ARG A 131 -12.43 5.30 -4.52
CA ARG A 131 -13.47 5.64 -5.51
C ARG A 131 -13.42 7.12 -5.90
N GLN A 132 -13.31 8.01 -4.91
CA GLN A 132 -13.18 9.46 -5.12
C GLN A 132 -11.89 9.80 -5.88
N SER A 133 -10.78 9.16 -5.52
CA SER A 133 -9.46 9.42 -6.09
C SER A 133 -9.31 9.05 -7.57
N VAL A 134 -10.24 8.27 -8.14
CA VAL A 134 -10.20 7.90 -9.57
C VAL A 134 -10.19 9.13 -10.48
N ASN A 135 -10.89 10.20 -10.09
CA ASN A 135 -11.01 11.42 -10.88
C ASN A 135 -10.08 12.54 -10.41
N TRP A 136 -9.19 12.26 -9.46
CA TRP A 136 -8.27 13.26 -8.93
C TRP A 136 -6.99 13.31 -9.75
N ASP A 137 -6.42 14.50 -9.86
CA ASP A 137 -5.04 14.64 -10.31
C ASP A 137 -4.10 14.16 -9.20
N MET A 138 -3.69 12.90 -9.28
CA MET A 138 -2.75 12.29 -8.34
C MET A 138 -1.31 12.82 -8.48
N THR A 139 -1.06 13.81 -9.35
CA THR A 139 0.20 14.56 -9.36
C THR A 139 0.16 15.79 -8.46
N SER A 140 -1.03 16.23 -8.05
CA SER A 140 -1.26 17.38 -7.16
C SER A 140 -1.00 17.06 -5.68
N ASP A 141 -0.46 18.02 -4.94
CA ASP A 141 -0.16 17.87 -3.51
C ASP A 141 -1.40 17.58 -2.68
N SER A 142 -2.53 18.25 -2.96
CA SER A 142 -3.76 18.06 -2.19
C SER A 142 -4.30 16.62 -2.30
N ALA A 143 -4.36 16.07 -3.51
CA ALA A 143 -4.78 14.69 -3.76
C ALA A 143 -3.84 13.67 -3.12
N GLN A 144 -2.52 13.84 -3.28
CA GLN A 144 -1.54 12.92 -2.70
C GLN A 144 -1.58 12.95 -1.17
N VAL A 145 -1.57 14.15 -0.57
CA VAL A 145 -1.60 14.33 0.89
C VAL A 145 -2.88 13.76 1.49
N ILE A 146 -4.06 14.09 0.96
CA ILE A 146 -5.31 13.63 1.57
C ILE A 146 -5.50 12.12 1.42
N THR A 147 -5.11 11.56 0.27
CA THR A 147 -5.15 10.11 0.04
C THR A 147 -4.21 9.40 1.02
N TYR A 148 -2.98 9.91 1.17
CA TYR A 148 -2.02 9.32 2.11
C TYR A 148 -2.53 9.40 3.55
N ARG A 149 -2.96 10.59 4.00
CA ARG A 149 -3.45 10.81 5.35
C ARG A 149 -4.61 9.89 5.72
N LEU A 150 -5.60 9.75 4.83
CA LEU A 150 -6.75 8.89 5.09
C LEU A 150 -6.38 7.40 4.99
N LEU A 151 -5.70 6.96 3.92
CA LEU A 151 -5.44 5.54 3.70
C LEU A 151 -4.35 4.99 4.62
N TYR A 152 -3.24 5.71 4.80
CA TYR A 152 -2.17 5.32 5.71
C TYR A 152 -2.58 5.58 7.16
N GLY A 153 -3.14 6.76 7.45
CA GLY A 153 -3.52 7.14 8.80
C GLY A 153 -4.60 6.24 9.39
N ALA A 154 -5.69 5.97 8.67
CA ALA A 154 -6.74 5.06 9.17
C ALA A 154 -6.21 3.65 9.41
N ARG A 155 -5.33 3.16 8.53
CA ARG A 155 -4.68 1.86 8.72
C ARG A 155 -3.76 1.87 9.93
N ALA A 156 -2.93 2.90 10.11
CA ALA A 156 -2.06 3.02 11.26
C ALA A 156 -2.89 3.03 12.55
N ALA A 157 -3.98 3.81 12.60
CA ALA A 157 -4.88 3.84 13.74
C ALA A 157 -5.50 2.47 14.04
N LEU A 158 -5.95 1.73 13.03
CA LEU A 158 -6.45 0.36 13.20
C LEU A 158 -5.34 -0.58 13.71
N GLU A 159 -4.13 -0.51 13.16
CA GLU A 159 -2.99 -1.33 13.60
C GLU A 159 -2.63 -1.03 15.06
N GLU A 160 -2.65 0.23 15.50
CA GLU A 160 -2.42 0.62 16.90
C GLU A 160 -3.52 0.06 17.83
N VAL A 161 -4.78 0.09 17.42
CA VAL A 161 -5.89 -0.55 18.16
C VAL A 161 -5.68 -2.06 18.25
N MET A 162 -5.23 -2.70 17.17
CA MET A 162 -4.94 -4.14 17.15
C MET A 162 -3.82 -4.53 18.12
N LEU A 163 -2.91 -3.61 18.49
CA LEU A 163 -1.91 -3.87 19.52
C LEU A 163 -2.50 -3.92 20.94
N GLN A 164 -3.72 -3.43 21.15
CA GLN A 164 -4.41 -3.44 22.44
C GLN A 164 -5.19 -4.73 22.70
N VAL A 165 -5.24 -5.65 21.74
CA VAL A 165 -6.01 -6.90 21.84
C VAL A 165 -5.10 -8.13 21.78
N ALA A 166 -5.58 -9.25 22.31
CA ALA A 166 -4.83 -10.50 22.27
C ALA A 166 -4.64 -10.96 20.81
N ILE A 167 -3.44 -11.47 20.47
CA ILE A 167 -3.09 -11.83 19.09
C ILE A 167 -4.06 -12.86 18.48
N ASP A 168 -4.57 -13.79 19.28
CA ASP A 168 -5.51 -14.84 18.84
C ASP A 168 -6.90 -14.30 18.48
N SER A 169 -7.21 -13.06 18.87
CA SER A 169 -8.46 -12.37 18.52
C SER A 169 -8.38 -11.59 17.20
N LEU A 170 -7.19 -11.49 16.60
CA LEU A 170 -6.98 -10.74 15.37
C LEU A 170 -7.29 -11.60 14.15
N PRO A 171 -8.12 -11.12 13.20
CA PRO A 171 -8.34 -11.84 11.96
C PRO A 171 -7.04 -11.87 11.15
N PRO A 172 -6.62 -13.04 10.63
CA PRO A 172 -5.41 -13.17 9.83
C PRO A 172 -5.55 -12.54 8.43
N LEU A 173 -6.78 -12.23 8.01
CA LEU A 173 -7.13 -11.70 6.72
C LEU A 173 -8.16 -10.59 6.86
N LEU A 174 -7.90 -9.46 6.20
CA LEU A 174 -8.85 -8.36 6.07
C LEU A 174 -9.38 -8.31 4.64
N ASN A 175 -10.64 -8.72 4.46
CA ASN A 175 -11.31 -8.66 3.17
C ASN A 175 -11.76 -7.22 2.89
N CYS A 176 -11.28 -6.64 1.79
CA CYS A 176 -11.71 -5.33 1.32
C CYS A 176 -12.81 -5.50 0.25
N ASN A 177 -12.57 -5.07 -0.99
CA ASN A 177 -13.47 -5.32 -2.10
C ASN A 177 -12.99 -6.54 -2.88
N ASP A 178 -13.91 -7.46 -3.17
CA ASP A 178 -13.67 -8.52 -4.16
C ASP A 178 -14.02 -7.97 -5.55
N GLU A 179 -13.01 -7.45 -6.22
CA GLU A 179 -13.12 -6.85 -7.55
C GLU A 179 -13.33 -7.96 -8.60
N PRO A 180 -14.37 -7.94 -9.44
CA PRO A 180 -14.60 -9.05 -10.38
C PRO A 180 -13.49 -9.15 -11.44
N SER A 181 -13.23 -10.37 -11.91
CA SER A 181 -12.33 -10.62 -13.05
C SER A 181 -12.77 -11.84 -13.85
N SER A 182 -12.63 -11.74 -15.17
CA SER A 182 -12.85 -12.85 -16.11
C SER A 182 -11.60 -13.69 -16.35
N THR A 183 -10.46 -13.33 -15.75
CA THR A 183 -9.21 -14.08 -15.92
C THR A 183 -9.23 -15.38 -15.10
N PRO A 184 -8.43 -16.40 -15.47
CA PRO A 184 -8.33 -17.63 -14.68
C PRO A 184 -7.98 -17.36 -13.22
N PHE A 185 -8.50 -18.19 -12.31
CA PHE A 185 -8.36 -17.99 -10.88
C PHE A 185 -7.98 -19.27 -10.13
N THR A 186 -7.45 -19.09 -8.94
CA THR A 186 -7.25 -20.16 -7.96
C THR A 186 -7.56 -19.64 -6.56
N ARG A 187 -7.64 -20.55 -5.58
CA ARG A 187 -7.89 -20.19 -4.17
C ARG A 187 -6.66 -20.45 -3.32
N ILE A 188 -6.30 -19.46 -2.50
CA ILE A 188 -5.18 -19.53 -1.57
C ILE A 188 -5.57 -18.91 -0.24
N LEU A 189 -5.37 -19.64 0.86
CA LEU A 189 -5.61 -19.13 2.22
C LEU A 189 -6.98 -18.44 2.40
N GLY A 190 -8.02 -18.95 1.73
CA GLY A 190 -9.37 -18.38 1.76
C GLY A 190 -9.62 -17.19 0.81
N VAL A 191 -8.64 -16.80 -0.01
CA VAL A 191 -8.75 -15.70 -0.99
C VAL A 191 -8.75 -16.24 -2.42
N THR A 192 -9.64 -15.71 -3.26
CA THR A 192 -9.64 -15.96 -4.71
C THR A 192 -8.66 -15.00 -5.39
N ILE A 193 -7.60 -15.55 -5.98
CA ILE A 193 -6.62 -14.80 -6.77
C ILE A 193 -6.77 -15.11 -8.25
N HIS A 194 -6.56 -14.11 -9.07
CA HIS A 194 -6.76 -14.15 -10.52
C HIS A 194 -5.44 -13.84 -11.25
N SER A 195 -5.31 -14.34 -12.49
CA SER A 195 -4.23 -13.87 -13.38
C SER A 195 -4.32 -12.35 -13.54
N GLY A 196 -3.18 -11.67 -13.35
CA GLY A 196 -3.08 -10.22 -13.38
C GLY A 196 -3.20 -9.55 -12.00
N ASP A 197 -3.54 -10.29 -10.94
CA ASP A 197 -3.48 -9.74 -9.59
C ASP A 197 -2.04 -9.34 -9.23
N ILE A 198 -1.93 -8.23 -8.52
CA ILE A 198 -0.67 -7.65 -8.06
C ILE A 198 -0.54 -7.97 -6.57
N LEU A 199 0.48 -8.74 -6.23
CA LEU A 199 0.87 -9.00 -4.84
C LEU A 199 1.87 -7.93 -4.43
N ILE A 200 1.50 -7.14 -3.42
CA ILE A 200 2.40 -6.17 -2.81
C ILE A 200 2.77 -6.69 -1.42
N SER A 201 4.06 -6.89 -1.16
CA SER A 201 4.53 -7.54 0.07
C SER A 201 5.65 -6.77 0.76
N ARG A 202 5.82 -7.05 2.07
CA ARG A 202 6.98 -6.59 2.85
C ARG A 202 7.83 -7.79 3.22
N GLY A 203 9.04 -7.83 2.68
CA GLY A 203 10.05 -8.82 3.04
C GLY A 203 10.60 -8.60 4.46
N GLY A 204 11.31 -9.60 4.97
CA GLY A 204 11.99 -9.53 6.27
C GLY A 204 13.37 -8.88 6.26
N ALA A 205 13.91 -8.52 5.10
CA ALA A 205 15.29 -8.01 4.96
C ALA A 205 15.41 -6.52 5.29
N ALA A 206 16.60 -6.09 5.69
CA ALA A 206 16.88 -4.67 5.96
C ALA A 206 16.71 -3.79 4.71
N THR A 207 17.08 -4.30 3.53
CA THR A 207 16.83 -3.66 2.23
C THR A 207 15.33 -3.45 1.98
N SER A 208 14.50 -4.41 2.35
CA SER A 208 13.04 -4.28 2.29
C SER A 208 12.53 -3.13 3.18
N ALA A 209 13.11 -2.94 4.36
CA ALA A 209 12.75 -1.82 5.23
C ALA A 209 13.14 -0.47 4.61
N LEU A 210 14.33 -0.38 3.99
CA LEU A 210 14.76 0.83 3.29
C LEU A 210 13.82 1.18 2.12
N ILE A 211 13.51 0.21 1.26
CA ILE A 211 12.61 0.41 0.11
C ILE A 211 11.22 0.88 0.57
N ALA A 212 10.68 0.25 1.63
CA ALA A 212 9.38 0.63 2.15
C ALA A 212 9.33 2.08 2.67
N ARG A 213 10.46 2.65 3.09
CA ARG A 213 10.55 4.00 3.67
C ARG A 213 11.17 5.05 2.75
N GLY A 214 11.84 4.65 1.67
CA GLY A 214 12.59 5.53 0.75
C GLY A 214 11.74 6.33 -0.23
N SER A 215 10.47 6.63 0.10
CA SER A 215 9.53 7.38 -0.74
C SER A 215 9.11 8.66 -0.03
N ASP A 216 8.81 9.73 -0.79
CA ASP A 216 8.24 10.98 -0.27
C ASP A 216 6.98 10.72 0.56
N TYR A 217 6.22 9.69 0.18
CA TYR A 217 5.12 9.14 0.95
C TYR A 217 5.50 7.75 1.43
N GLN A 218 5.99 7.66 2.66
CA GLN A 218 6.57 6.44 3.21
C GLN A 218 5.52 5.32 3.26
N GLY A 219 5.85 4.18 2.65
CA GLY A 219 4.98 3.02 2.53
C GLY A 219 5.23 1.95 3.59
N ASN A 220 4.71 0.76 3.30
CA ASN A 220 4.84 -0.42 4.17
C ASN A 220 5.25 -1.67 3.41
N PHE A 221 5.44 -1.54 2.11
CA PHE A 221 5.70 -2.65 1.21
C PHE A 221 6.96 -2.34 0.42
N SER A 222 7.66 -3.40 0.06
CA SER A 222 9.00 -3.32 -0.51
C SER A 222 9.14 -4.09 -1.81
N HIS A 223 8.15 -4.92 -2.14
CA HIS A 223 8.21 -5.85 -3.24
C HIS A 223 6.85 -5.97 -3.91
N ALA A 224 6.88 -6.14 -5.22
CA ALA A 224 5.70 -6.34 -6.05
C ALA A 224 5.89 -7.60 -6.90
N ALA A 225 4.84 -8.37 -7.06
CA ALA A 225 4.80 -9.55 -7.91
C ALA A 225 3.46 -9.63 -8.64
N LEU A 226 3.45 -10.32 -9.78
CA LEU A 226 2.25 -10.58 -10.58
C LEU A 226 1.83 -12.04 -10.47
N VAL A 227 0.53 -12.26 -10.35
CA VAL A 227 -0.06 -13.59 -10.37
C VAL A 227 -0.33 -14.00 -11.81
N TYR A 228 0.05 -15.22 -12.17
CA TYR A 228 -0.43 -15.92 -13.34
C TYR A 228 -1.07 -17.24 -12.92
N VAL A 229 -2.31 -17.48 -13.34
CA VAL A 229 -3.02 -18.75 -13.18
C VAL A 229 -3.16 -19.41 -14.55
N ASP A 230 -2.67 -20.63 -14.67
CA ASP A 230 -2.80 -21.43 -15.88
C ASP A 230 -4.27 -21.84 -16.08
N PRO A 231 -4.93 -21.48 -17.20
CA PRO A 231 -6.33 -21.82 -17.46
C PRO A 231 -6.61 -23.33 -17.56
N LYS A 232 -5.60 -24.16 -17.83
CA LYS A 232 -5.78 -25.62 -17.97
C LYS A 232 -5.69 -26.34 -16.63
N THR A 233 -4.80 -25.90 -15.75
CA THR A 233 -4.47 -26.59 -14.51
C THR A 233 -4.97 -25.87 -13.25
N ASN A 234 -5.36 -24.59 -13.38
CA ASN A 234 -5.67 -23.67 -12.28
C ASN A 234 -4.53 -23.52 -11.25
N LEU A 235 -3.29 -23.84 -11.67
CA LEU A 235 -2.10 -23.65 -10.85
C LEU A 235 -1.60 -22.21 -10.99
N ALA A 236 -1.29 -21.58 -9.85
CA ALA A 236 -0.74 -20.25 -9.80
C ALA A 236 0.80 -20.26 -9.82
N SER A 237 1.34 -19.38 -10.65
CA SER A 237 2.75 -18.97 -10.68
C SER A 237 2.86 -17.49 -10.33
N ILE A 238 3.96 -17.14 -9.65
CA ILE A 238 4.26 -15.77 -9.25
C ILE A 238 5.44 -15.28 -10.09
N ILE A 239 5.24 -14.14 -10.74
CA ILE A 239 6.23 -13.47 -11.58
C ILE A 239 6.75 -12.27 -10.80
N GLU A 240 8.03 -12.25 -10.51
CA GLU A 240 8.66 -11.20 -9.70
C GLU A 240 10.07 -10.88 -10.18
N SER A 241 10.58 -9.70 -9.80
CA SER A 241 11.93 -9.26 -10.13
C SER A 241 12.74 -9.07 -8.86
N HIS A 242 13.87 -9.78 -8.77
CA HIS A 242 14.82 -9.68 -7.66
C HIS A 242 16.04 -8.88 -8.10
N ILE A 243 16.62 -8.09 -7.19
CA ILE A 243 17.82 -7.26 -7.47
C ILE A 243 19.00 -8.14 -7.89
N GLU A 244 19.05 -9.36 -7.37
CA GLU A 244 20.17 -10.29 -7.43
C GLU A 244 20.11 -11.23 -8.64
N ARG A 245 18.92 -11.41 -9.22
CA ARG A 245 18.65 -12.47 -10.22
C ARG A 245 17.78 -12.03 -11.40
N GLY A 246 17.26 -10.81 -11.37
CA GLY A 246 16.31 -10.33 -12.37
C GLY A 246 14.95 -11.01 -12.24
N VAL A 247 14.27 -11.19 -13.37
CA VAL A 247 12.90 -11.72 -13.40
C VAL A 247 12.90 -13.23 -13.21
N THR A 248 12.07 -13.70 -12.29
CA THR A 248 11.87 -15.12 -11.98
C THR A 248 10.39 -15.48 -11.98
N VAL A 249 10.09 -16.73 -12.32
CA VAL A 249 8.76 -17.32 -12.20
C VAL A 249 8.84 -18.47 -11.20
N SER A 250 8.07 -18.38 -10.11
CA SER A 250 8.05 -19.40 -9.05
C SER A 250 6.65 -19.95 -8.85
N SER A 251 6.54 -21.15 -8.26
CA SER A 251 5.25 -21.62 -7.77
C SER A 251 4.73 -20.75 -6.63
N LEU A 252 3.41 -20.73 -6.45
CA LEU A 252 2.79 -20.04 -5.31
C LEU A 252 3.28 -20.55 -3.95
N GLU A 253 3.49 -21.87 -3.82
CA GLU A 253 4.03 -22.47 -2.60
C GLU A 253 5.44 -21.95 -2.29
N SER A 254 6.31 -21.87 -3.32
CA SER A 254 7.66 -21.33 -3.15
C SER A 254 7.60 -19.87 -2.72
N TYR A 255 6.72 -19.07 -3.30
CA TYR A 255 6.53 -17.67 -2.93
C TYR A 255 6.10 -17.52 -1.46
N LEU A 256 5.23 -18.38 -0.95
CA LEU A 256 4.77 -18.32 0.45
C LEU A 256 5.80 -18.80 1.48
N LYS A 257 6.77 -19.64 1.07
CA LYS A 257 7.84 -20.10 1.98
C LYS A 257 8.75 -18.95 2.41
N ASP A 258 8.93 -17.95 1.56
CA ASP A 258 9.72 -16.77 1.89
C ASP A 258 9.01 -15.90 2.93
N LYS A 259 9.76 -15.50 3.97
CA LYS A 259 9.24 -14.69 5.07
C LYS A 259 8.61 -13.39 4.57
N LYS A 260 7.29 -13.30 4.71
CA LYS A 260 6.49 -12.10 4.40
C LYS A 260 5.85 -11.61 5.68
N LEU A 261 6.17 -10.37 6.06
CA LEU A 261 5.55 -9.72 7.23
C LEU A 261 4.10 -9.33 6.94
N ARG A 262 3.80 -9.05 5.68
CA ARG A 262 2.47 -8.70 5.19
C ARG A 262 2.38 -8.86 3.68
N VAL A 263 1.18 -9.16 3.20
CA VAL A 263 0.83 -9.20 1.78
C VAL A 263 -0.49 -8.46 1.58
N MET A 264 -0.58 -7.69 0.52
CA MET A 264 -1.80 -7.08 0.03
C MET A 264 -1.99 -7.51 -1.42
N ILE A 265 -3.21 -7.94 -1.74
CA ILE A 265 -3.60 -8.29 -3.10
C ILE A 265 -4.33 -7.09 -3.68
N LEU A 266 -3.91 -6.66 -4.86
CA LEU A 266 -4.56 -5.61 -5.63
C LEU A 266 -4.98 -6.17 -6.97
N ARG A 267 -6.18 -5.82 -7.41
CA ARG A 267 -6.71 -6.16 -8.72
C ARG A 267 -7.02 -4.88 -9.47
N LEU A 268 -6.74 -4.88 -10.77
CA LEU A 268 -7.16 -3.81 -11.66
C LEU A 268 -8.70 -3.76 -11.70
N ARG A 269 -9.26 -2.55 -11.78
CA ARG A 269 -10.71 -2.41 -11.82
C ARG A 269 -11.26 -3.01 -13.11
N HIS A 270 -12.39 -3.70 -13.00
CA HIS A 270 -13.07 -4.32 -14.14
C HIS A 270 -13.61 -3.30 -15.15
N ASP A 271 -13.78 -2.05 -14.74
CA ASP A 271 -14.28 -0.93 -15.55
C ASP A 271 -13.17 -0.18 -16.30
N LEU A 272 -11.91 -0.64 -16.23
CA LEU A 272 -10.83 -0.04 -17.00
C LEU A 272 -11.01 -0.32 -18.51
N PRO A 273 -10.64 0.64 -19.38
CA PRO A 273 -10.66 0.42 -20.81
C PRO A 273 -9.71 -0.73 -21.17
N LEU A 274 -10.12 -1.55 -22.14
CA LEU A 274 -9.24 -2.55 -22.72
C LEU A 274 -8.02 -1.85 -23.32
N LEU A 275 -6.83 -2.34 -22.97
CA LEU A 275 -5.60 -1.95 -23.64
C LEU A 275 -5.69 -2.50 -25.08
N ILE A 276 -5.79 -1.60 -26.05
CA ILE A 276 -5.74 -1.89 -27.49
C ILE A 276 -4.28 -1.97 -27.92
#